data_AF-A0A8J2IEX9-F1
#
_entry.id   AF-A0A8J2IEX9-F1
#
_cell.length_a   1.000
_cell.length_b   1.000
_cell.length_c   1.000
_cell.angle_alpha   90.00
_cell.angle_beta   90.00
_cell.angle_gamma   90.00
#
_symmetry.space_group_name_H-M   'P 1'
#
loop_
_entity.id
_entity.type
_entity.pdbx_description
1 polymer ?
#
loop_
_entity_poly.entity_id
_entity_poly.type
_entity_poly.pdbx_seq_one_letter_code
_entity_poly.pdbx_strand_id
1 'polypeptide(L)'
;MDLVSSEKITLQRIASPDALNTLLQSFNALPSNSASLYLSSTSQNLIIYVAPKRVVNKISLAYLAKALHHGERSACALKDLLETGTATKVFFDARKTAKALLNSCAIRLSNPPGTGRAHIHEVQMMELALRPSDSDREWLAKFDRCIAQDSNIDINVLMPDGLGWSNQFDKRILHLPTLWRKYHDGLLANHNNFGGGGFWVAKIREATQKRLAVSCGESQLGYSIDSAESGWDREMIEEETEVWNDGLLDDAHHHGEILGGAEHWAKFDML
;
A
#
# COMPACT_ATOMS: atom_id res chain seq x y z
N MET A 1 6.83 -26.27 1.76
CA MET A 1 7.16 -26.39 0.32
C MET A 1 5.80 -26.37 -0.37
N ASP A 2 5.26 -25.18 -0.59
CA ASP A 2 3.86 -25.04 -1.05
C ASP A 2 3.79 -25.26 -2.55
N LEU A 3 2.91 -26.16 -2.96
CA LEU A 3 2.57 -26.37 -4.37
C LEU A 3 2.09 -25.02 -4.96
N VAL A 4 2.89 -24.47 -5.87
CA VAL A 4 2.46 -23.35 -6.69
C VAL A 4 1.32 -23.86 -7.57
N SER A 5 0.08 -23.51 -7.21
CA SER A 5 -1.10 -23.73 -8.06
C SER A 5 -0.79 -23.25 -9.50
N SER A 6 -1.06 -24.08 -10.51
CA SER A 6 -0.83 -23.76 -11.93
C SER A 6 -1.91 -22.85 -12.52
N GLU A 7 -2.75 -22.24 -11.68
CA GLU A 7 -3.83 -21.36 -12.15
C GLU A 7 -3.26 -20.07 -12.76
N LYS A 8 -3.58 -19.85 -14.03
CA LYS A 8 -3.20 -18.65 -14.77
C LYS A 8 -3.95 -17.43 -14.24
N ILE A 9 -3.33 -16.25 -14.36
CA ILE A 9 -3.94 -14.96 -14.02
C ILE A 9 -5.12 -14.70 -14.96
N THR A 10 -6.26 -14.30 -14.38
CA THR A 10 -7.43 -13.85 -15.15
C THR A 10 -7.44 -12.32 -15.20
N LEU A 11 -7.62 -11.74 -16.38
CA LEU A 11 -7.80 -10.30 -16.56
C LEU A 11 -9.26 -9.98 -16.85
N GLN A 12 -9.84 -9.10 -16.04
CA GLN A 12 -11.22 -8.65 -16.17
C GLN A 12 -11.24 -7.14 -16.46
N ARG A 13 -11.94 -6.75 -17.53
CA ARG A 13 -12.23 -5.35 -17.82
C ARG A 13 -13.58 -4.98 -17.21
N ILE A 14 -13.57 -4.00 -16.31
CA ILE A 14 -14.78 -3.49 -15.67
C ILE A 14 -15.28 -2.30 -16.47
N ALA A 15 -16.43 -2.48 -17.13
CA ALA A 15 -17.02 -1.49 -18.02
C ALA A 15 -18.55 -1.35 -17.83
N SER A 16 -19.12 -1.97 -16.79
CA SER A 16 -20.53 -1.87 -16.46
C SER A 16 -20.75 -1.86 -14.93
N PRO A 17 -21.89 -1.32 -14.46
CA PRO A 17 -22.23 -1.31 -13.05
C PRO A 17 -22.30 -2.72 -12.45
N ASP A 18 -22.83 -3.68 -13.21
CA ASP A 18 -22.93 -5.09 -12.80
C ASP A 18 -21.55 -5.72 -12.61
N ALA A 19 -20.63 -5.51 -13.55
CA ALA A 19 -19.26 -6.01 -13.44
C ALA A 19 -18.54 -5.41 -12.22
N LEU A 20 -18.75 -4.11 -11.95
CA LEU A 20 -18.19 -3.45 -10.78
C LEU A 20 -18.79 -4.01 -9.47
N ASN A 21 -20.09 -4.29 -9.46
CA ASN A 21 -20.74 -4.90 -8.31
C ASN A 21 -20.22 -6.33 -8.07
N THR A 22 -20.04 -7.14 -9.12
CA THR A 22 -19.42 -8.48 -9.01
C THR A 22 -18.00 -8.40 -8.45
N LEU A 23 -17.20 -7.41 -8.88
CA LEU A 23 -15.88 -7.17 -8.32
C LEU A 23 -15.95 -6.87 -6.81
N LEU A 24 -16.82 -5.97 -6.38
CA LEU A 24 -16.96 -5.63 -4.95
C LEU A 24 -17.41 -6.82 -4.11
N GLN A 25 -18.36 -7.61 -4.61
CA GLN A 25 -18.78 -8.85 -3.95
C GLN A 25 -17.62 -9.84 -3.79
N SER A 26 -16.66 -9.84 -4.72
CA SER A 26 -15.47 -10.68 -4.62
C SER A 26 -14.57 -10.29 -3.44
N PHE A 27 -14.70 -9.08 -2.89
CA PHE A 27 -13.90 -8.62 -1.75
C PHE A 27 -14.40 -9.17 -0.40
N ASN A 28 -15.70 -9.49 -0.29
CA ASN A 28 -16.32 -9.96 0.96
C ASN A 28 -15.77 -11.31 1.44
N ALA A 29 -15.12 -12.07 0.57
CA ALA A 29 -14.55 -13.38 0.87
C ALA A 29 -13.02 -13.36 0.97
N LEU A 30 -12.40 -12.18 1.10
CA LEU A 30 -10.95 -12.07 1.21
C LEU A 30 -10.46 -12.32 2.65
N PRO A 31 -9.29 -12.96 2.82
CA PRO A 31 -8.66 -13.11 4.12
C PRO A 31 -8.50 -11.76 4.83
N SER A 32 -8.90 -11.68 6.09
CA SER A 32 -8.74 -10.47 6.92
C SER A 32 -7.32 -10.32 7.46
N ASN A 33 -6.55 -11.41 7.50
CA ASN A 33 -5.21 -11.49 8.10
C ASN A 33 -4.07 -11.35 7.07
N SER A 34 -4.35 -11.14 5.79
CA SER A 34 -3.33 -10.92 4.78
C SER A 34 -3.79 -9.95 3.70
N ALA A 35 -2.87 -9.12 3.22
CA ALA A 35 -3.15 -8.21 2.13
C ALA A 35 -3.65 -8.96 0.89
N SER A 36 -4.85 -8.60 0.47
CA SER A 36 -5.55 -9.27 -0.63
C SER A 36 -5.84 -8.33 -1.80
N LEU A 37 -5.70 -7.01 -1.59
CA LEU A 37 -5.92 -5.97 -2.60
C LEU A 37 -4.60 -5.26 -2.91
N TYR A 38 -4.13 -5.44 -4.13
CA TYR A 38 -2.92 -4.81 -4.65
C TYR A 38 -3.30 -3.84 -5.76
N LEU A 39 -2.86 -2.60 -5.65
CA LEU A 39 -3.35 -1.52 -6.50
C LEU A 39 -2.20 -0.83 -7.23
N SER A 40 -2.49 -0.43 -8.46
CA SER A 40 -1.67 0.50 -9.24
C SER A 40 -2.56 1.25 -10.21
N SER A 41 -2.00 2.24 -10.90
CA SER A 41 -2.70 2.91 -11.99
C SER A 41 -1.84 3.03 -13.24
N THR A 42 -2.55 3.20 -14.35
CA THR A 42 -2.04 3.81 -15.58
C THR A 42 -2.69 5.19 -15.71
N SER A 43 -2.30 5.97 -16.72
CA SER A 43 -2.94 7.26 -17.01
C SER A 43 -4.45 7.18 -17.26
N GLN A 44 -4.98 5.99 -17.61
CA GLN A 44 -6.38 5.81 -18.03
C GLN A 44 -7.15 4.80 -17.17
N ASN A 45 -6.47 4.00 -16.35
CA ASN A 45 -7.09 2.87 -15.66
C ASN A 45 -6.55 2.71 -14.24
N LEU A 46 -7.46 2.42 -13.32
CA LEU A 46 -7.15 1.79 -12.04
C LEU A 46 -7.00 0.29 -12.25
N ILE A 47 -5.93 -0.29 -11.69
CA ILE A 47 -5.65 -1.72 -11.72
C ILE A 47 -5.76 -2.26 -10.30
N ILE A 48 -6.63 -3.24 -10.09
CA ILE A 48 -6.80 -3.92 -8.81
C ILE A 48 -6.50 -5.41 -9.01
N TYR A 49 -5.38 -5.86 -8.47
CA TYR A 49 -5.04 -7.26 -8.40
C TYR A 49 -5.54 -7.86 -7.08
N VAL A 50 -6.36 -8.91 -7.20
CA VAL A 50 -6.99 -9.60 -6.07
C VAL A 50 -6.29 -10.93 -5.84
N ALA A 51 -5.52 -11.03 -4.75
CA ALA A 51 -4.89 -12.28 -4.32
C ALA A 51 -5.68 -12.89 -3.14
N PRO A 52 -5.69 -14.22 -2.96
CA PRO A 52 -5.07 -15.26 -3.79
C PRO A 52 -5.88 -15.62 -5.05
N LYS A 53 -6.99 -14.93 -5.33
CA LYS A 53 -7.91 -15.24 -6.45
C LYS A 53 -7.31 -15.12 -7.85
N ARG A 54 -6.11 -14.55 -7.98
CA ARG A 54 -5.37 -14.42 -9.25
C ARG A 54 -6.14 -13.63 -10.33
N VAL A 55 -6.96 -12.66 -9.91
CA VAL A 55 -7.75 -11.82 -10.82
C VAL A 55 -7.19 -10.40 -10.84
N VAL A 56 -6.81 -9.92 -12.03
CA VAL A 56 -6.48 -8.52 -12.28
C VAL A 56 -7.71 -7.83 -12.85
N ASN A 57 -8.15 -6.77 -12.20
CA ASN A 57 -9.30 -5.98 -12.62
C ASN A 57 -8.81 -4.65 -13.16
N LYS A 58 -9.22 -4.32 -14.38
CA LYS A 58 -8.92 -3.07 -15.05
C LYS A 58 -10.18 -2.23 -15.13
N ILE A 59 -10.18 -1.10 -14.42
CA ILE A 59 -11.30 -0.16 -14.36
C ILE A 59 -10.87 1.12 -15.07
N SER A 60 -11.61 1.54 -16.10
CA SER A 60 -11.34 2.83 -16.75
C SER A 60 -11.67 3.97 -15.79
N LEU A 61 -10.74 4.91 -15.63
CA LEU A 61 -10.93 6.09 -14.77
C LEU A 61 -12.05 6.99 -15.30
N ALA A 62 -12.19 7.12 -16.62
CA ALA A 62 -13.28 7.87 -17.25
C ALA A 62 -14.65 7.23 -16.98
N TYR A 63 -14.73 5.89 -17.05
CA TYR A 63 -15.94 5.17 -16.67
C TYR A 63 -16.26 5.38 -15.18
N LEU A 64 -15.29 5.19 -14.30
CA LEU A 64 -15.49 5.34 -12.85
C LEU A 64 -15.92 6.77 -12.48
N ALA A 65 -15.31 7.78 -13.08
CA ALA A 65 -15.68 9.18 -12.89
C ALA A 65 -17.14 9.44 -13.29
N LYS A 66 -17.56 8.93 -14.46
CA LYS A 66 -18.94 9.04 -14.92
C LYS A 66 -19.90 8.32 -13.96
N ALA A 67 -19.56 7.11 -13.53
CA ALA A 67 -20.38 6.32 -12.62
C ALA A 67 -20.57 7.02 -11.26
N LEU A 68 -19.49 7.61 -10.71
CA LEU A 68 -19.55 8.42 -9.49
C LEU A 68 -20.40 9.67 -9.66
N HIS A 69 -20.28 10.37 -10.79
CA HIS A 69 -21.10 11.56 -11.07
C HIS A 69 -22.61 11.25 -11.11
N HIS A 70 -22.99 10.07 -11.61
CA HIS A 70 -24.39 9.62 -11.61
C HIS A 70 -24.84 8.99 -10.28
N GLY A 71 -23.96 8.91 -9.26
CA GLY A 71 -24.29 8.31 -7.98
C GLY A 71 -24.53 6.80 -8.06
N GLU A 72 -23.88 6.09 -8.99
CA GLU A 72 -24.01 4.64 -9.08
C GLU A 72 -23.54 3.97 -7.79
N ARG A 73 -24.42 3.14 -7.19
CA ARG A 73 -24.17 2.53 -5.88
C ARG A 73 -22.84 1.78 -5.80
N SER A 74 -22.50 1.01 -6.84
CA SER A 74 -21.24 0.25 -6.89
C SER A 74 -20.02 1.16 -7.03
N ALA A 75 -20.12 2.28 -7.74
CA ALA A 75 -19.04 3.26 -7.82
C ALA A 75 -18.81 3.97 -6.49
N CYS A 76 -19.89 4.40 -5.81
CA CYS A 76 -19.82 4.98 -4.48
C CYS A 76 -19.22 3.99 -3.47
N ALA A 77 -19.65 2.72 -3.50
CA ALA A 77 -19.09 1.70 -2.62
C ALA A 77 -17.59 1.44 -2.87
N LEU A 78 -17.13 1.45 -4.13
CA LEU A 78 -15.70 1.38 -4.43
C LEU A 78 -14.95 2.61 -3.90
N LYS A 79 -15.52 3.81 -4.06
CA LYS A 79 -14.94 5.04 -3.50
C LYS A 79 -14.83 4.93 -1.98
N ASP A 80 -15.90 4.58 -1.28
CA ASP A 80 -15.90 4.42 0.18
C ASP A 80 -14.88 3.36 0.62
N LEU A 81 -14.79 2.24 -0.10
CA LEU A 81 -13.78 1.21 0.16
C LEU A 81 -12.36 1.78 0.06
N LEU A 82 -12.06 2.55 -0.98
CA LEU A 82 -10.74 3.13 -1.22
C LEU A 82 -10.39 4.24 -0.23
N GLU A 83 -11.35 5.11 0.10
CA GLU A 83 -11.15 6.27 0.96
C GLU A 83 -11.17 5.89 2.44
N THR A 84 -12.16 5.12 2.91
CA THR A 84 -12.39 4.90 4.36
C THR A 84 -12.47 3.44 4.77
N GLY A 85 -12.53 2.51 3.80
CA GLY A 85 -12.63 1.09 4.09
C GLY A 85 -11.43 0.53 4.87
N THR A 86 -11.68 -0.49 5.70
CA THR A 86 -10.65 -1.14 6.54
C THR A 86 -9.87 -2.24 5.81
N ALA A 87 -10.28 -2.63 4.61
CA ALA A 87 -9.52 -3.59 3.80
C ALA A 87 -8.12 -3.04 3.50
N THR A 88 -7.08 -3.86 3.73
CA THR A 88 -5.69 -3.52 3.44
C THR A 88 -5.48 -3.33 1.93
N LYS A 89 -5.04 -2.14 1.53
CA LYS A 89 -4.66 -1.77 0.16
C LYS A 89 -3.16 -1.63 0.08
N VAL A 90 -2.54 -2.44 -0.78
CA VAL A 90 -1.10 -2.45 -0.96
C VAL A 90 -0.73 -1.83 -2.29
N PHE A 91 0.23 -0.90 -2.25
CA PHE A 91 0.83 -0.26 -3.40
C PHE A 91 2.34 -0.50 -3.36
N PHE A 92 3.01 -0.46 -4.53
CA PHE A 92 4.47 -0.25 -4.50
C PHE A 92 4.77 1.17 -4.02
N ASP A 93 4.26 2.15 -4.77
CA ASP A 93 4.31 3.59 -4.51
C ASP A 93 2.90 4.14 -4.81
N ALA A 94 2.23 4.66 -3.79
CA ALA A 94 0.84 5.08 -3.88
C ALA A 94 0.68 6.48 -4.51
N ARG A 95 1.74 7.31 -4.56
CA ARG A 95 1.65 8.74 -4.88
C ARG A 95 0.98 9.01 -6.24
N LYS A 96 1.49 8.37 -7.28
CA LYS A 96 0.97 8.54 -8.66
C LYS A 96 -0.45 8.00 -8.79
N THR A 97 -0.76 6.90 -8.11
CA THR A 97 -2.11 6.33 -8.12
C THR A 97 -3.10 7.24 -7.40
N ALA A 98 -2.72 7.76 -6.23
CA ALA A 98 -3.52 8.71 -5.46
C ALA A 98 -3.84 9.98 -6.28
N LYS A 99 -2.82 10.57 -6.92
CA LYS A 99 -3.00 11.74 -7.78
C LYS A 99 -3.94 11.45 -8.96
N ALA A 100 -3.77 10.30 -9.62
CA ALA A 100 -4.62 9.91 -10.75
C ALA A 100 -6.09 9.74 -10.34
N LEU A 101 -6.33 9.10 -9.18
CA LEU A 101 -7.66 8.89 -8.62
C LEU A 101 -8.32 10.19 -8.17
N LEU A 102 -7.56 11.09 -7.56
CA LEU A 102 -8.06 12.40 -7.18
C LEU A 102 -8.48 13.20 -8.42
N ASN A 103 -7.57 13.35 -9.38
CA ASN A 103 -7.79 14.18 -10.56
C ASN A 103 -8.91 13.65 -11.46
N SER A 104 -9.01 12.33 -11.60
CA SER A 104 -9.99 11.73 -12.52
C SER A 104 -11.33 11.49 -11.88
N CYS A 105 -11.36 11.13 -10.59
CA CYS A 105 -12.56 10.58 -9.95
C CYS A 105 -12.94 11.28 -8.64
N ALA A 106 -12.20 12.31 -8.22
CA ALA A 106 -12.36 12.95 -6.90
C ALA A 106 -12.34 11.92 -5.74
N ILE A 107 -11.46 10.92 -5.86
CA ILE A 107 -11.21 9.92 -4.82
C ILE A 107 -9.93 10.31 -4.08
N ARG A 108 -10.02 10.51 -2.77
CA ARG A 108 -8.91 10.90 -1.90
C ARG A 108 -8.44 9.71 -1.06
N LEU A 109 -7.24 9.23 -1.36
CA LEU A 109 -6.58 8.21 -0.55
C LEU A 109 -5.98 8.75 0.75
N SER A 110 -5.75 10.08 0.84
CA SER A 110 -5.34 10.73 2.07
C SER A 110 -6.57 11.13 2.90
N ASN A 111 -6.72 10.52 4.07
CA ASN A 111 -7.74 10.91 5.03
C ASN A 111 -7.15 11.77 6.15
N PRO A 112 -7.87 12.81 6.60
CA PRO A 112 -7.45 13.59 7.77
C PRO A 112 -7.32 12.70 9.01
N PRO A 113 -6.39 13.03 9.92
CA PRO A 113 -6.30 12.39 11.24
C PRO A 113 -7.68 12.41 11.94
N GLY A 114 -8.15 11.25 12.44
CA GLY A 114 -9.41 11.13 13.16
C GLY A 114 -10.64 10.73 12.32
N THR A 115 -10.53 10.68 11.00
CA THR A 115 -11.50 9.98 10.13
C THR A 115 -11.09 8.52 9.96
N GLY A 116 -12.04 7.60 9.72
CA GLY A 116 -11.74 6.18 9.49
C GLY A 116 -10.60 6.04 8.49
N ARG A 117 -9.45 5.50 8.95
CA ARG A 117 -8.22 5.51 8.14
C ARG A 117 -8.31 4.39 7.12
N ALA A 118 -8.16 4.71 5.83
CA ALA A 118 -7.84 3.67 4.86
C ALA A 118 -6.53 2.98 5.26
N HIS A 119 -6.57 1.65 5.29
CA HIS A 119 -5.38 0.83 5.55
C HIS A 119 -4.56 0.75 4.26
N ILE A 120 -3.79 1.81 3.98
CA ILE A 120 -2.90 1.91 2.82
C ILE A 120 -1.48 1.62 3.26
N HIS A 121 -0.82 0.74 2.50
CA HIS A 121 0.56 0.37 2.75
C HIS A 121 1.39 0.48 1.48
N GLU A 122 2.56 1.09 1.60
CA GLU A 122 3.53 1.25 0.52
C GLU A 122 4.71 0.27 0.72
N VAL A 123 4.80 -0.74 -0.15
CA VAL A 123 5.90 -1.72 -0.18
C VAL A 123 7.26 -1.05 -0.31
N GLN A 124 7.34 0.07 -1.04
CA GLN A 124 8.57 0.85 -1.18
C GLN A 124 9.05 1.43 0.17
N MET A 125 8.14 1.85 1.05
CA MET A 125 8.50 2.37 2.37
C MET A 125 8.87 1.25 3.35
N MET A 126 8.23 0.08 3.22
CA MET A 126 8.60 -1.11 4.00
C MET A 126 10.00 -1.62 3.65
N GLU A 127 10.33 -1.67 2.36
CA GLU A 127 11.68 -1.99 1.90
C GLU A 127 12.71 -1.02 2.48
N LEU A 128 12.44 0.28 2.39
CA LEU A 128 13.33 1.33 2.89
C LEU A 128 13.61 1.18 4.39
N ALA A 129 12.56 0.92 5.18
CA ALA A 129 12.69 0.75 6.64
C ALA A 129 13.57 -0.45 7.02
N LEU A 130 13.52 -1.52 6.23
CA LEU A 130 14.28 -2.76 6.47
C LEU A 130 15.73 -2.73 6.02
N ARG A 131 16.21 -1.62 5.44
CA ARG A 131 17.63 -1.50 5.07
C ARG A 131 18.50 -1.54 6.32
N PRO A 132 19.70 -2.15 6.27
CA PRO A 132 20.54 -2.31 7.45
C PRO A 132 21.26 -1.01 7.87
N SER A 133 21.38 -0.02 6.98
CA SER A 133 22.08 1.24 7.25
C SER A 133 21.15 2.45 7.16
N ASP A 134 21.26 3.38 8.11
CA ASP A 134 20.52 4.65 8.10
C ASP A 134 20.95 5.55 6.93
N SER A 135 22.21 5.43 6.49
CA SER A 135 22.71 6.14 5.30
C SER A 135 22.08 5.68 3.99
N ASP A 136 21.43 4.52 3.96
CA ASP A 136 20.74 4.02 2.78
C ASP A 136 19.27 4.47 2.73
N ARG A 137 18.77 5.27 3.69
CA ARG A 137 17.33 5.56 3.78
C ARG A 137 16.88 6.86 3.12
N GLU A 138 17.81 7.65 2.61
CA GLU A 138 17.50 8.90 1.90
C GLU A 138 16.84 8.68 0.53
N TRP A 139 17.15 7.54 -0.12
CA TRP A 139 16.76 7.30 -1.52
C TRP A 139 15.86 6.07 -1.67
N LEU A 140 14.70 6.27 -2.31
CA LEU A 140 13.71 5.23 -2.56
C LEU A 140 14.22 4.20 -3.59
N ALA A 141 13.93 2.92 -3.36
CA ALA A 141 14.18 1.87 -4.35
C ALA A 141 13.19 1.96 -5.51
N LYS A 142 13.66 1.65 -6.73
CA LYS A 142 12.78 1.41 -7.88
C LYS A 142 12.12 0.05 -7.77
N PHE A 143 10.91 -0.08 -8.32
CA PHE A 143 10.17 -1.35 -8.31
C PHE A 143 10.98 -2.49 -8.94
N ASP A 144 11.65 -2.22 -10.06
CA ASP A 144 12.46 -3.23 -10.76
C ASP A 144 13.66 -3.72 -9.92
N ARG A 145 14.22 -2.85 -9.07
CA ARG A 145 15.30 -3.24 -8.13
C ARG A 145 14.77 -4.23 -7.09
N CYS A 146 13.65 -3.92 -6.45
CA CYS A 146 13.03 -4.80 -5.48
C CYS A 146 12.59 -6.13 -6.12
N ILE A 147 12.04 -6.10 -7.35
CA ILE A 147 11.67 -7.34 -8.05
C ILE A 147 12.91 -8.21 -8.29
N ALA A 148 13.99 -7.62 -8.83
CA ALA A 148 15.20 -8.36 -9.15
C ALA A 148 15.89 -8.96 -7.92
N GLN A 149 15.83 -8.26 -6.78
CA GLN A 149 16.49 -8.68 -5.54
C GLN A 149 15.62 -9.66 -4.73
N ASP A 150 14.30 -9.46 -4.75
CA ASP A 150 13.43 -10.00 -3.70
C ASP A 150 12.24 -10.81 -4.21
N SER A 151 12.05 -10.92 -5.53
CA SER A 151 11.00 -11.75 -6.13
C SER A 151 11.55 -12.76 -7.13
N ASN A 152 11.26 -14.03 -6.90
CA ASN A 152 11.61 -15.15 -7.78
C ASN A 152 10.43 -15.61 -8.66
N ILE A 153 9.35 -14.81 -8.75
CA ILE A 153 8.19 -15.15 -9.57
C ILE A 153 8.56 -15.04 -11.04
N ASP A 154 8.39 -16.13 -11.79
CA ASP A 154 8.34 -16.07 -13.25
C ASP A 154 6.92 -15.69 -13.71
N ILE A 155 6.72 -14.40 -14.03
CA ILE A 155 5.43 -13.91 -14.52
C ILE A 155 5.00 -14.66 -15.79
N ASN A 156 5.93 -15.12 -16.63
CA ASN A 156 5.57 -15.77 -17.89
C ASN A 156 4.79 -17.06 -17.64
N VAL A 157 5.08 -17.78 -16.55
CA VAL A 157 4.36 -18.99 -16.14
C VAL A 157 2.94 -18.67 -15.65
N LEU A 158 2.75 -17.51 -15.01
CA LEU A 158 1.45 -17.08 -14.49
C LEU A 158 0.52 -16.53 -15.58
N MET A 159 1.07 -16.19 -16.73
CA MET A 159 0.34 -15.59 -17.84
C MET A 159 -0.24 -16.66 -18.78
N PRO A 160 -1.48 -16.50 -19.27
CA PRO A 160 -1.96 -17.33 -20.37
C PRO A 160 -1.18 -17.08 -21.66
N ASP A 161 -0.78 -18.16 -22.32
CA ASP A 161 -0.22 -18.11 -23.67
C ASP A 161 -1.24 -17.50 -24.66
N GLY A 162 -0.76 -16.65 -25.58
CA GLY A 162 -1.51 -16.30 -26.79
C GLY A 162 -2.40 -15.05 -26.75
N LEU A 163 -2.32 -14.20 -25.74
CA LEU A 163 -3.00 -12.90 -25.78
C LEU A 163 -2.01 -11.74 -25.66
N GLY A 164 -2.19 -10.69 -26.47
CA GLY A 164 -1.42 -9.44 -26.48
C GLY A 164 -1.54 -8.60 -25.20
N TRP A 165 -1.20 -9.20 -24.05
CA TRP A 165 -1.33 -8.61 -22.71
C TRP A 165 -0.15 -7.73 -22.34
N SER A 166 0.91 -7.68 -23.14
CA SER A 166 2.09 -6.85 -22.89
C SER A 166 1.74 -5.38 -22.69
N ASN A 167 0.60 -4.90 -23.21
CA ASN A 167 0.21 -3.49 -23.16
C ASN A 167 -1.06 -3.21 -22.34
N GLN A 168 -1.60 -4.20 -21.60
CA GLN A 168 -2.90 -4.03 -20.93
C GLN A 168 -2.80 -3.43 -19.53
N PHE A 169 -1.77 -3.77 -18.78
CA PHE A 169 -1.45 -3.25 -17.45
C PHE A 169 0.04 -3.49 -17.13
N ASP A 170 0.55 -2.84 -16.10
CA ASP A 170 1.90 -3.08 -15.61
C ASP A 170 1.97 -4.42 -14.85
N LYS A 171 2.56 -5.43 -15.49
CA LYS A 171 2.65 -6.80 -14.95
C LYS A 171 3.42 -6.87 -13.64
N ARG A 172 4.24 -5.86 -13.31
CA ARG A 172 5.00 -5.80 -12.06
C ARG A 172 4.13 -5.90 -10.82
N ILE A 173 2.86 -5.47 -10.91
CA ILE A 173 1.86 -5.61 -9.84
C ILE A 173 1.73 -7.06 -9.33
N LEU A 174 2.03 -8.06 -10.16
CA LEU A 174 1.95 -9.48 -9.81
C LEU A 174 3.04 -9.91 -8.82
N HIS A 175 4.13 -9.15 -8.69
CA HIS A 175 5.17 -9.38 -7.68
C HIS A 175 4.80 -8.84 -6.30
N LEU A 176 3.82 -7.92 -6.21
CA LEU A 176 3.51 -7.25 -4.96
C LEU A 176 3.15 -8.18 -3.80
N PRO A 177 2.38 -9.28 -3.97
CA PRO A 177 2.12 -10.18 -2.85
C PRO A 177 3.38 -10.81 -2.25
N THR A 178 4.40 -11.08 -3.09
CA THR A 178 5.67 -11.66 -2.61
C THR A 178 6.51 -10.61 -1.90
N LEU A 179 6.63 -9.42 -2.49
CA LEU A 179 7.37 -8.31 -1.87
C LEU A 179 6.70 -7.85 -0.58
N TRP A 180 5.37 -7.71 -0.58
CA TRP A 180 4.55 -7.43 0.58
C TRP A 180 4.89 -8.41 1.70
N ARG A 181 4.72 -9.72 1.45
CA ARG A 181 4.98 -10.74 2.46
C ARG A 181 6.40 -10.62 3.01
N LYS A 182 7.41 -10.53 2.14
CA LYS A 182 8.81 -10.45 2.57
C LYS A 182 9.06 -9.27 3.51
N TYR A 183 8.64 -8.06 3.12
CA TYR A 183 8.95 -6.88 3.91
C TYR A 183 8.03 -6.72 5.12
N HIS A 184 6.77 -7.08 4.99
CA HIS A 184 5.84 -7.12 6.11
C HIS A 184 6.32 -8.09 7.19
N ASP A 185 6.68 -9.33 6.80
CA ASP A 185 7.19 -10.34 7.74
C ASP A 185 8.54 -9.90 8.35
N GLY A 186 9.39 -9.22 7.58
CA GLY A 186 10.64 -8.63 8.08
C GLY A 186 10.41 -7.56 9.14
N LEU A 187 9.39 -6.71 8.96
CA LEU A 187 9.02 -5.69 9.96
C LEU A 187 8.46 -6.33 11.23
N LEU A 188 7.64 -7.39 11.10
CA LEU A 188 7.11 -8.14 12.23
C LEU A 188 8.20 -8.91 12.99
N ALA A 189 9.17 -9.51 12.29
CA ALA A 189 10.27 -10.23 12.93
C ALA A 189 11.15 -9.31 13.79
N ASN A 190 11.28 -8.04 13.41
CA ASN A 190 12.06 -7.02 14.12
C ASN A 190 11.25 -6.25 15.18
N HIS A 191 9.98 -6.61 15.43
CA HIS A 191 9.08 -5.89 16.32
C HIS A 191 9.57 -5.83 17.79
N ASN A 192 10.40 -6.77 18.22
CA ASN A 192 10.81 -6.93 19.63
C ASN A 192 12.24 -6.43 19.96
N ASN A 193 12.98 -5.85 19.02
CA ASN A 193 14.31 -5.27 19.30
C ASN A 193 14.20 -3.79 19.74
N PHE A 194 15.12 -3.29 20.57
CA PHE A 194 15.20 -1.86 20.90
C PHE A 194 15.51 -1.04 19.64
N GLY A 195 14.76 0.05 19.39
CA GLY A 195 14.67 0.70 18.06
C GLY A 195 13.74 -0.01 17.05
N GLY A 196 12.83 -0.84 17.56
CA GLY A 196 12.19 -1.97 16.88
C GLY A 196 11.16 -1.69 15.79
N GLY A 197 10.56 -2.78 15.30
CA GLY A 197 9.55 -2.78 14.24
C GLY A 197 8.40 -1.80 14.48
N GLY A 198 8.00 -1.55 15.74
CA GLY A 198 6.99 -0.53 16.08
C GLY A 198 7.35 0.90 15.64
N PHE A 199 8.61 1.32 15.84
CA PHE A 199 9.11 2.63 15.36
C PHE A 199 8.99 2.73 13.84
N TRP A 200 9.50 1.71 13.13
CA TRP A 200 9.45 1.70 11.67
C TRP A 200 8.02 1.66 11.12
N VAL A 201 7.11 0.94 11.78
CA VAL A 201 5.68 0.94 11.42
C VAL A 201 5.08 2.34 11.60
N ALA A 202 5.41 3.04 12.69
CA ALA A 202 4.99 4.43 12.91
C ALA A 202 5.49 5.35 11.78
N LYS A 203 6.79 5.28 11.48
CA LYS A 203 7.44 6.09 10.43
C LYS A 203 6.88 5.82 9.05
N ILE A 204 6.68 4.55 8.69
CA ILE A 204 6.09 4.16 7.38
C ILE A 204 4.70 4.78 7.24
N ARG A 205 3.86 4.70 8.28
CA ARG A 205 2.49 5.24 8.24
C ARG A 205 2.47 6.76 8.13
N GLU A 206 3.29 7.44 8.90
CA GLU A 206 3.44 8.88 8.85
C GLU A 206 3.91 9.33 7.46
N ALA A 207 4.97 8.69 6.93
CA ALA A 207 5.49 8.98 5.61
C ALA A 207 4.46 8.70 4.52
N THR A 208 3.73 7.57 4.59
CA THR A 208 2.64 7.23 3.66
C THR A 208 1.57 8.32 3.69
N GLN A 209 1.17 8.81 4.86
CA GLN A 209 0.20 9.91 4.97
C GLN A 209 0.71 11.20 4.33
N LYS A 210 1.94 11.62 4.63
CA LYS A 210 2.56 12.81 4.04
C LYS A 210 2.65 12.70 2.51
N ARG A 211 3.05 11.53 2.00
CA ARG A 211 3.14 11.24 0.55
C ARG A 211 1.78 11.28 -0.15
N LEU A 212 0.74 10.76 0.50
CA LEU A 212 -0.63 10.83 -0.01
C LEU A 212 -1.18 12.27 0.04
N ALA A 213 -0.87 13.04 1.07
CA ALA A 213 -1.25 14.45 1.18
C ALA A 213 -0.64 15.30 0.06
N VAL A 214 0.64 15.09 -0.27
CA VAL A 214 1.28 15.76 -1.43
C VAL A 214 0.59 15.39 -2.74
N SER A 215 0.13 14.13 -2.86
CA SER A 215 -0.64 13.70 -4.03
C SER A 215 -1.99 14.44 -4.16
N CYS A 216 -2.47 15.02 -3.07
CA CYS A 216 -3.66 15.87 -2.99
C CYS A 216 -3.38 17.36 -3.12
N GLY A 217 -2.14 17.76 -3.43
CA GLY A 217 -1.74 19.16 -3.60
C GLY A 217 -1.30 19.86 -2.31
N GLU A 218 -1.15 19.13 -1.21
CA GLU A 218 -0.61 19.69 0.04
C GLU A 218 0.91 19.79 -0.01
N SER A 219 1.48 20.78 0.69
CA SER A 219 2.93 20.93 0.81
C SER A 219 3.41 20.19 2.06
N GLN A 220 4.31 19.22 1.88
CA GLN A 220 4.95 18.48 2.96
C GLN A 220 6.46 18.53 2.74
N LEU A 221 7.22 19.04 3.71
CA LEU A 221 8.67 19.20 3.61
C LEU A 221 9.34 17.84 3.36
N GLY A 222 10.24 17.76 2.38
CA GLY A 222 10.95 16.52 2.02
C GLY A 222 10.13 15.51 1.20
N TYR A 223 8.86 15.82 0.86
CA TYR A 223 8.01 14.92 0.09
C TYR A 223 7.56 15.58 -1.21
N SER A 224 7.71 14.83 -2.31
CA SER A 224 7.22 15.20 -3.64
C SER A 224 6.67 13.97 -4.37
N ILE A 225 5.70 14.17 -5.26
CA ILE A 225 5.08 13.08 -6.04
C ILE A 225 6.12 12.37 -6.93
N ASP A 226 7.08 13.12 -7.47
CA ASP A 226 8.05 12.63 -8.46
C ASP A 226 9.48 12.52 -7.90
N SER A 227 9.71 12.87 -6.63
CA SER A 227 11.04 12.77 -6.02
C SER A 227 11.40 11.31 -5.68
N ALA A 228 12.69 11.02 -5.87
CA ALA A 228 13.33 9.79 -5.40
C ALA A 228 13.77 9.88 -3.93
N GLU A 229 13.76 11.08 -3.36
CA GLU A 229 13.99 11.28 -1.93
C GLU A 229 12.84 10.69 -1.13
N SER A 230 13.18 10.02 -0.03
CA SER A 230 12.22 9.38 0.86
C SER A 230 11.52 10.37 1.80
N GLY A 231 12.14 11.53 2.03
CA GLY A 231 11.79 12.44 3.11
C GLY A 231 12.36 12.01 4.47
N TRP A 232 13.26 11.03 4.50
CA TRP A 232 14.03 10.61 5.68
C TRP A 232 15.51 10.85 5.43
N ASP A 233 16.14 11.65 6.28
CA ASP A 233 17.60 11.75 6.33
C ASP A 233 18.14 11.09 7.60
N ARG A 234 19.45 10.87 7.64
CA ARG A 234 20.10 10.16 8.76
C ARG A 234 19.90 10.90 10.08
N GLU A 235 20.07 12.22 10.09
CA GLU A 235 20.01 13.02 11.32
C GLU A 235 18.60 13.00 11.90
N MET A 236 17.58 13.14 11.03
CA MET A 236 16.18 13.00 11.41
C MET A 236 15.85 11.61 11.97
N ILE A 237 16.35 10.54 11.34
CA ILE A 237 16.11 9.17 11.83
C ILE A 237 16.76 8.98 13.20
N GLU A 238 18.00 9.42 13.38
CA GLU A 238 18.73 9.30 14.65
C GLU A 238 17.99 10.06 15.77
N GLU A 239 17.64 11.33 15.54
CA GLU A 239 16.91 12.16 16.51
C GLU A 239 15.54 11.55 16.87
N GLU A 240 14.75 11.16 15.87
CA GLU A 240 13.43 10.58 16.13
C GLU A 240 13.50 9.20 16.79
N THR A 241 14.56 8.42 16.53
CA THR A 241 14.79 7.14 17.20
C THR A 241 15.13 7.35 18.68
N GLU A 242 15.96 8.35 18.99
CA GLU A 242 16.26 8.75 20.37
C GLU A 242 15.00 9.20 21.11
N VAL A 243 14.21 10.10 20.50
CA VAL A 243 12.93 10.58 21.08
C VAL A 243 11.95 9.41 21.30
N TRP A 244 11.88 8.48 20.35
CA TRP A 244 11.05 7.28 20.49
C TRP A 244 11.50 6.39 21.65
N ASN A 245 12.82 6.17 21.78
CA ASN A 245 13.39 5.34 22.84
C ASN A 245 13.23 6.00 24.22
N ASP A 246 13.40 7.31 24.31
CA ASP A 246 13.15 8.07 25.55
C ASP A 246 11.68 7.95 25.96
N GLY A 247 10.75 8.10 25.01
CA GLY A 247 9.32 7.91 25.27
C GLY A 247 8.98 6.49 25.74
N LEU A 248 9.64 5.46 25.18
CA LEU A 248 9.49 4.07 25.62
C LEU A 248 10.03 3.84 27.04
N LEU A 249 11.20 4.40 27.36
CA LEU A 249 11.81 4.30 28.69
C LEU A 249 10.93 5.00 29.73
N ASP A 250 10.44 6.19 29.42
CA ASP A 250 9.52 6.93 30.27
C ASP A 250 8.22 6.13 30.49
N ASP A 251 7.62 5.56 29.44
CA ASP A 251 6.41 4.74 29.56
C ASP A 251 6.64 3.49 30.43
N ALA A 252 7.80 2.84 30.28
CA ALA A 252 8.18 1.71 31.11
C ALA A 252 8.33 2.10 32.59
N HIS A 253 8.91 3.27 32.88
CA HIS A 253 9.01 3.81 34.24
C HIS A 253 7.65 4.16 34.85
N HIS A 254 6.67 4.49 34.01
CA HIS A 254 5.32 4.88 34.41
C HIS A 254 4.28 3.79 34.13
N HIS A 255 4.70 2.52 34.03
CA HIS A 255 3.82 1.35 33.90
C HIS A 255 2.82 1.43 32.72
N GLY A 256 3.17 2.11 31.63
CA GLY A 256 2.31 2.23 30.44
C GLY A 256 1.38 3.45 30.41
N GLU A 257 1.47 4.36 31.40
CA GLU A 257 0.57 5.51 31.52
C GLU A 257 0.89 6.68 30.56
N ILE A 258 2.10 6.73 29.98
CA ILE A 258 2.58 7.88 29.19
C ILE A 258 2.19 7.75 27.73
N LEU A 259 2.41 6.58 27.14
CA LEU A 259 2.08 6.32 25.74
C LEU A 259 0.62 5.85 25.58
N GLY A 260 -0.01 5.35 26.66
CA GLY A 260 -1.42 4.95 26.67
C GLY A 260 -1.64 3.43 26.60
N GLY A 261 -0.67 2.66 27.10
CA GLY A 261 -0.79 1.21 27.33
C GLY A 261 -1.11 0.39 26.08
N ALA A 262 -1.79 -0.75 26.26
CA ALA A 262 -2.09 -1.70 25.18
C ALA A 262 -2.89 -1.10 24.01
N GLU A 263 -3.71 -0.07 24.25
CA GLU A 263 -4.47 0.60 23.19
C GLU A 263 -3.58 1.48 22.29
N HIS A 264 -2.50 2.04 22.83
CA HIS A 264 -1.48 2.71 22.03
C HIS A 264 -0.77 1.71 21.12
N TRP A 265 -0.36 0.57 21.70
CA TRP A 265 0.39 -0.47 21.00
C TRP A 265 -0.45 -1.23 19.96
N ALA A 266 -1.74 -1.43 20.22
CA ALA A 266 -2.69 -2.03 19.27
C ALA A 266 -2.83 -1.24 17.97
N LYS A 267 -2.47 0.05 17.98
CA LYS A 267 -2.41 0.83 16.73
C LYS A 267 -1.33 0.27 15.83
N PHE A 268 -0.19 -0.20 16.36
CA PHE A 268 0.93 -0.73 15.57
C PHE A 268 0.76 -2.18 15.13
N ASP A 269 -0.14 -2.93 15.78
CA ASP A 269 -0.52 -4.30 15.37
C ASP A 269 -1.23 -4.36 14.00
N MET A 270 -1.77 -3.24 13.52
CA MET A 270 -2.44 -3.14 12.20
C MET A 270 -1.47 -2.84 11.05
N LEU A 271 -0.42 -3.63 10.93
CA LEU A 271 0.42 -3.66 9.73
C LEU A 271 -0.31 -4.29 8.53
#